data_AF-R4UWD8-F1
#
_entry.id   AF-R4UWD8-F1
#
_cell.length_a   1.000
_cell.length_b   1.000
_cell.length_c   1.000
_cell.angle_alpha   90.00
_cell.angle_beta   90.00
_cell.angle_gamma   90.00
#
_symmetry.space_group_name_H-M   'P 1'
#
loop_
_entity.id
_entity.type
_entity.pdbx_description
1 polymer ?
#
loop_
_entity_poly.entity_id
_entity_poly.type
_entity_poly.pdbx_seq_one_letter_code
_entity_poly.pdbx_strand_id
1 'polypeptide(L)'
;MGWGVAAASILCLIASYITYSLIFSVRYHYLEFSVPAPLQYNEINAESVELSFLQMKAIICGITLVIGVGCFIGTVKLWQYLVVGVLFGASYYLAEWLINENEPLVNYVDPGGALIVHEFGAYWGMAVGFVLQEKRVFDADTTFTTHSIGWVWLSATLLFLLWPSFVCVAYSGLECMKAMAVCFFGGVGSAITAFLTEFLVKSLKGKKIDSVVFAYCCLGGLVGTSSSLFVVGKWGGFAIGCIAGICSVLSFNFIQKPIEKFFGFVDVMGVHNLHGICSWVSMISVVILLAADGYGK
;
A
#
# COMPACT_ATOMS: atom_id res chain seq x y z
N MET A 1 19.52 19.83 3.23
CA MET A 1 18.22 20.32 3.76
C MET A 1 17.43 19.09 4.21
N GLY A 2 17.30 18.84 5.53
CA GLY A 2 16.92 17.53 6.08
C GLY A 2 15.43 17.16 6.09
N TRP A 3 14.55 18.04 5.60
CA TRP A 3 13.09 17.87 5.70
C TRP A 3 12.41 17.46 4.39
N GLY A 4 13.18 17.18 3.33
CA GLY A 4 12.64 16.99 1.98
C GLY A 4 11.61 15.87 1.86
N VAL A 5 11.84 14.74 2.54
CA VAL A 5 10.91 13.58 2.56
C VAL A 5 9.61 13.92 3.26
N ALA A 6 9.68 14.48 4.48
CA ALA A 6 8.49 14.84 5.26
C ALA A 6 7.64 15.88 4.54
N ALA A 7 8.28 16.92 3.97
CA ALA A 7 7.58 17.95 3.21
C ALA A 7 6.95 17.38 1.92
N ALA A 8 7.66 16.49 1.20
CA ALA A 8 7.12 15.82 0.02
C ALA A 8 5.86 15.00 0.36
N SER A 9 5.90 14.21 1.43
CA SER A 9 4.75 13.42 1.89
C SER A 9 3.56 14.31 2.25
N ILE A 10 3.76 15.42 2.98
CA ILE A 10 2.67 16.35 3.34
C ILE A 10 2.05 16.99 2.10
N LEU A 11 2.86 17.44 1.14
CA LEU A 11 2.36 18.08 -0.08
C LEU A 11 1.53 17.10 -0.93
N CYS A 12 2.02 15.86 -1.08
CA CYS A 12 1.30 14.79 -1.77
C CYS A 12 -0.04 14.47 -1.08
N LEU A 13 -0.04 14.32 0.25
CA LEU A 13 -1.23 14.01 1.03
C LEU A 13 -2.30 15.08 0.85
N ILE A 14 -1.94 16.36 1.01
CA ILE A 14 -2.89 17.47 0.87
C ILE A 14 -3.46 17.53 -0.56
N ALA A 15 -2.59 17.47 -1.57
CA ALA A 15 -3.02 17.61 -2.96
C ALA A 15 -3.90 16.44 -3.43
N SER A 16 -3.55 15.20 -3.07
CA SER A 16 -4.36 14.02 -3.41
C SER A 16 -5.68 13.99 -2.65
N TYR A 17 -5.69 14.33 -1.36
CA TYR A 17 -6.91 14.44 -0.56
C TYR A 17 -7.90 15.43 -1.16
N ILE A 18 -7.44 16.65 -1.47
CA ILE A 18 -8.29 17.70 -2.06
C ILE A 18 -8.82 17.23 -3.42
N THR A 19 -7.96 16.68 -4.27
CA THR A 19 -8.35 16.27 -5.62
C THR A 19 -9.38 15.15 -5.58
N TYR A 20 -9.14 14.11 -4.78
CA TYR A 20 -10.09 13.02 -4.60
C TYR A 20 -11.43 13.54 -4.07
N SER A 21 -11.39 14.40 -3.04
CA SER A 21 -12.60 14.96 -2.43
C SER A 21 -13.44 15.77 -3.42
N LEU A 22 -12.78 16.62 -4.22
CA LEU A 22 -13.46 17.42 -5.24
C LEU A 22 -14.14 16.56 -6.30
N ILE A 23 -13.44 15.55 -6.82
CA ILE A 23 -14.01 14.66 -7.85
C ILE A 23 -15.20 13.88 -7.28
N PHE A 24 -15.05 13.35 -6.06
CA PHE A 24 -16.13 12.63 -5.37
C PHE A 24 -17.35 13.53 -5.15
N SER A 25 -17.18 14.73 -4.59
CA SER A 25 -18.30 15.65 -4.33
C SER A 25 -19.02 16.10 -5.61
N VAL A 26 -18.28 16.36 -6.69
CA VAL A 26 -18.89 16.73 -7.98
C VAL A 26 -19.72 15.56 -8.55
N ARG A 27 -19.21 14.33 -8.52
CA ARG A 27 -19.97 13.16 -8.97
C ARG A 27 -21.20 12.93 -8.09
N TYR A 28 -21.04 13.03 -6.77
CA TYR A 28 -22.10 12.80 -5.80
C TYR A 28 -23.29 13.72 -6.06
N HIS A 29 -23.04 15.04 -6.15
CA HIS A 29 -24.09 16.00 -6.48
C HIS A 29 -24.71 15.74 -7.85
N TYR A 30 -23.93 15.38 -8.88
CA TYR A 30 -24.48 15.05 -10.19
C TYR A 30 -25.49 13.89 -10.13
N LEU A 31 -25.20 12.86 -9.34
CA LEU A 31 -26.10 11.70 -9.17
C LEU A 31 -27.36 12.06 -8.37
N GLU A 32 -27.25 12.89 -7.31
CA GLU A 32 -28.42 13.38 -6.56
C GLU A 32 -29.39 14.16 -7.45
N PHE A 33 -28.89 15.03 -8.34
CA PHE A 33 -29.72 15.77 -9.29
C PHE A 33 -30.36 14.90 -10.39
N SER A 34 -29.90 13.65 -10.55
CA SER A 34 -30.36 12.73 -11.59
C SER A 34 -31.46 11.76 -11.14
N VAL A 35 -31.73 11.66 -9.82
CA VAL A 35 -32.73 10.74 -9.26
C VAL A 35 -33.90 11.54 -8.67
N PRO A 36 -35.16 11.31 -9.11
CA PRO A 36 -36.32 11.99 -8.53
C PRO A 36 -36.54 11.48 -7.10
N ALA A 37 -36.47 12.38 -6.12
CA ALA A 37 -36.47 12.05 -4.69
C ALA A 37 -37.73 11.32 -4.20
N PRO A 38 -37.56 10.26 -3.39
CA PRO A 38 -38.54 9.99 -2.33
C PRO A 38 -37.87 9.81 -0.96
N LEU A 39 -38.47 10.50 0.02
CA LEU A 39 -38.42 10.26 1.46
C LEU A 39 -37.14 10.69 2.19
N GLN A 40 -37.24 11.86 2.82
CA GLN A 40 -36.34 12.38 3.85
C GLN A 40 -36.33 11.42 5.06
N TYR A 41 -35.20 10.76 5.27
CA TYR A 41 -34.85 10.11 6.53
C TYR A 41 -33.74 10.94 7.19
N ASN A 42 -33.88 11.24 8.49
CA ASN A 42 -32.97 12.00 9.37
C ASN A 42 -31.67 12.53 8.71
N GLU A 43 -31.78 13.67 8.02
CA GLU A 43 -30.73 14.25 7.15
C GLU A 43 -29.39 14.45 7.87
N ILE A 44 -29.41 14.78 9.17
CA ILE A 44 -28.20 15.04 9.98
C ILE A 44 -27.32 13.78 10.14
N ASN A 45 -27.93 12.60 10.24
CA ASN A 45 -27.18 11.35 10.39
C ASN A 45 -26.67 10.82 9.03
N ALA A 46 -27.36 11.13 7.94
CA ALA A 46 -26.92 10.76 6.60
C ALA A 46 -25.71 11.60 6.16
N GLU A 47 -25.78 12.93 6.31
CA GLU A 47 -24.72 13.86 5.93
C GLU A 47 -23.41 13.60 6.71
N SER A 48 -23.51 13.29 8.01
CA SER A 48 -22.34 12.98 8.84
C SER A 48 -21.68 11.64 8.49
N VAL A 49 -22.46 10.63 8.09
CA VAL A 49 -21.93 9.34 7.61
C VAL A 49 -21.26 9.49 6.25
N GLU A 50 -21.84 10.27 5.34
CA GLU A 50 -21.29 10.56 4.02
C GLU A 50 -19.96 11.32 4.11
N LEU A 51 -19.90 12.35 4.96
CA LEU A 51 -18.67 13.10 5.20
C LEU A 51 -17.56 12.20 5.76
N SER A 52 -17.91 11.31 6.70
CA SER A 52 -16.95 10.37 7.30
C SER A 52 -16.41 9.37 6.27
N PHE A 53 -17.28 8.87 5.38
CA PHE A 53 -16.90 7.96 4.30
C PHE A 53 -15.99 8.63 3.26
N LEU A 54 -16.32 9.87 2.85
CA LEU A 54 -15.49 10.65 1.95
C LEU A 54 -14.10 10.90 2.54
N GLN A 55 -14.04 11.35 3.80
CA GLN A 55 -12.78 11.60 4.51
C GLN A 55 -11.92 10.33 4.57
N MET A 56 -12.52 9.19 4.90
CA MET A 56 -11.84 7.90 4.92
C MET A 56 -11.22 7.58 3.55
N LYS A 57 -11.99 7.66 2.47
CA LYS A 57 -11.50 7.34 1.12
C LYS A 57 -10.43 8.30 0.64
N ALA A 58 -10.58 9.60 0.90
CA ALA A 58 -9.59 10.60 0.57
C ALA A 58 -8.27 10.39 1.33
N ILE A 59 -8.32 9.95 2.60
CA ILE A 59 -7.14 9.57 3.39
C ILE A 59 -6.48 8.32 2.81
N ILE A 60 -7.25 7.28 2.45
CA ILE A 60 -6.70 6.06 1.82
C ILE A 60 -6.03 6.39 0.48
N CYS A 61 -6.63 7.27 -0.34
CA CYS A 61 -6.01 7.79 -1.56
C CYS A 61 -4.64 8.43 -1.26
N GLY A 62 -4.57 9.27 -0.23
CA GLY A 62 -3.32 9.90 0.20
C GLY A 62 -2.26 8.90 0.68
N ILE A 63 -2.66 7.90 1.47
CA ILE A 63 -1.77 6.82 1.93
C ILE A 63 -1.22 6.03 0.73
N THR A 64 -2.10 5.70 -0.22
CA THR A 64 -1.75 5.00 -1.46
C THR A 64 -0.73 5.80 -2.27
N LEU A 65 -0.87 7.12 -2.35
CA LEU A 65 0.12 7.97 -3.02
C LEU A 65 1.47 7.95 -2.31
N VAL A 66 1.52 8.02 -0.98
CA VAL A 66 2.79 8.01 -0.25
C VAL A 66 3.58 6.72 -0.50
N ILE A 67 2.89 5.58 -0.72
CA ILE A 67 3.50 4.34 -1.22
C ILE A 67 4.18 4.60 -2.57
N GLY A 68 3.44 5.08 -3.57
CA GLY A 68 3.96 5.31 -4.91
C GLY A 68 5.08 6.35 -4.99
N VAL A 69 5.03 7.39 -4.16
CA VAL A 69 6.10 8.39 -4.03
C VAL A 69 7.42 7.75 -3.61
N GLY A 70 7.38 6.69 -2.80
CA GLY A 70 8.57 5.95 -2.39
C GLY A 70 9.42 5.44 -3.56
N CYS A 71 8.83 5.22 -4.74
CA CYS A 71 9.55 4.78 -5.94
C CYS A 71 10.51 5.86 -6.47
N PHE A 72 10.17 7.14 -6.31
CA PHE A 72 10.91 8.25 -6.94
C PHE A 72 11.21 9.40 -5.97
N ILE A 73 11.10 9.16 -4.66
CA ILE A 73 11.33 10.20 -3.66
C ILE A 73 12.75 10.74 -3.74
N GLY A 74 12.89 12.07 -3.68
CA GLY A 74 14.17 12.76 -3.85
C GLY A 74 14.64 12.96 -5.30
N THR A 75 13.94 12.41 -6.29
CA THR A 75 14.29 12.58 -7.72
C THR A 75 13.62 13.78 -8.39
N VAL A 76 12.58 14.34 -7.77
CA VAL A 76 11.84 15.52 -8.24
C VAL A 76 11.92 16.69 -7.26
N LYS A 77 11.67 17.90 -7.75
CA LYS A 77 11.65 19.13 -6.94
C LYS A 77 10.47 19.10 -5.96
N LEU A 78 10.63 19.72 -4.80
CA LEU A 78 9.65 19.68 -3.72
C LEU A 78 8.23 20.13 -4.16
N TRP A 79 8.11 21.17 -4.98
CA TRP A 79 6.81 21.64 -5.47
C TRP A 79 6.13 20.66 -6.44
N GLN A 80 6.89 19.79 -7.12
CA GLN A 80 6.34 18.82 -8.08
C GLN A 80 5.51 17.74 -7.38
N TYR A 81 5.71 17.52 -6.07
CA TYR A 81 4.88 16.63 -5.26
C TYR A 81 3.41 17.12 -5.17
N LEU A 82 3.15 18.43 -5.30
CA LEU A 82 1.77 18.93 -5.41
C LEU A 82 1.12 18.45 -6.72
N VAL A 83 1.84 18.54 -7.84
CA VAL A 83 1.35 18.10 -9.16
C VAL A 83 1.11 16.59 -9.15
N VAL A 84 2.07 15.83 -8.59
CA VAL A 84 1.94 14.38 -8.37
C VAL A 84 0.68 14.08 -7.58
N GLY A 85 0.40 14.81 -6.50
CA GLY A 85 -0.81 14.61 -5.69
C GLY A 85 -2.11 14.83 -6.47
N VAL A 86 -2.17 15.86 -7.31
CA VAL A 86 -3.33 16.11 -8.17
C VAL A 86 -3.52 14.98 -9.20
N LEU A 87 -2.47 14.63 -9.93
CA LEU A 87 -2.54 13.58 -10.94
C LEU A 87 -2.91 12.23 -10.33
N PHE A 88 -2.33 11.91 -9.18
CA PHE A 88 -2.62 10.68 -8.46
C PHE A 88 -4.07 10.63 -7.99
N GLY A 89 -4.56 11.68 -7.33
CA GLY A 89 -5.93 11.73 -6.81
C GLY A 89 -6.97 11.47 -7.90
N ALA A 90 -6.78 12.05 -9.10
CA ALA A 90 -7.62 11.78 -10.25
C ALA A 90 -7.51 10.31 -10.74
N SER A 91 -6.28 9.79 -10.87
CA SER A 91 -6.07 8.41 -11.32
C SER A 91 -6.58 7.36 -10.32
N TYR A 92 -6.46 7.61 -9.02
CA TYR A 92 -6.94 6.75 -7.96
C TYR A 92 -8.46 6.69 -7.94
N TYR A 93 -9.12 7.85 -8.05
CA TYR A 93 -10.58 7.91 -8.17
C TYR A 93 -11.06 7.12 -9.38
N LEU A 94 -10.40 7.29 -10.54
CA LEU A 94 -10.74 6.53 -11.75
C LEU A 94 -10.55 5.03 -11.54
N ALA A 95 -9.44 4.59 -10.92
CA ALA A 95 -9.18 3.18 -10.65
C ALA A 95 -10.25 2.59 -9.71
N GLU A 96 -10.59 3.28 -8.63
CA GLU A 96 -11.64 2.86 -7.70
C GLU A 96 -13.01 2.78 -8.40
N TRP A 97 -13.35 3.78 -9.22
CA TRP A 97 -14.58 3.79 -9.99
C TRP A 97 -14.64 2.61 -10.98
N LEU A 98 -13.55 2.35 -11.72
CA LEU A 98 -13.46 1.22 -12.65
C LEU A 98 -13.59 -0.13 -11.96
N ILE A 99 -13.08 -0.28 -10.74
CA ILE A 99 -13.18 -1.52 -9.98
C ILE A 99 -14.60 -1.73 -9.45
N ASN A 100 -15.23 -0.68 -8.92
CA ASN A 100 -16.53 -0.80 -8.27
C ASN A 100 -17.73 -0.80 -9.24
N GLU A 101 -17.63 -0.16 -10.40
CA GLU A 101 -18.78 0.07 -11.31
C GLU A 101 -18.74 -0.81 -12.55
N ASN A 102 -17.67 -1.58 -12.75
CA ASN A 102 -17.52 -2.47 -13.90
C ASN A 102 -17.95 -3.88 -13.50
N GLU A 103 -19.11 -4.31 -13.99
CA GLU A 103 -19.73 -5.65 -13.80
C GLU A 103 -18.75 -6.86 -13.80
N PRO A 104 -17.71 -6.96 -14.67
CA PRO A 104 -16.75 -8.07 -14.65
C PRO A 104 -15.86 -8.10 -13.39
N LEU A 105 -15.72 -6.98 -12.69
CA LEU A 105 -14.89 -6.83 -11.48
C LEU A 105 -15.72 -6.81 -10.19
N VAL A 106 -17.05 -6.85 -10.27
CA VAL A 106 -17.97 -6.74 -9.11
C VAL A 106 -17.76 -7.82 -8.04
N ASN A 107 -17.11 -8.94 -8.39
CA ASN A 107 -16.84 -10.06 -7.46
C ASN A 107 -15.37 -10.17 -7.01
N TYR A 108 -14.57 -9.12 -7.10
CA TYR A 108 -13.20 -9.14 -6.55
C TYR A 108 -13.21 -9.15 -5.01
N VAL A 109 -12.20 -9.80 -4.42
CA VAL A 109 -12.05 -9.90 -2.95
C VAL A 109 -10.77 -9.16 -2.55
N ASP A 110 -10.91 -7.94 -2.03
CA ASP A 110 -9.78 -7.14 -1.56
C ASP A 110 -10.08 -6.27 -0.32
N PRO A 111 -10.56 -6.86 0.79
CA PRO A 111 -11.01 -6.11 1.96
C PRO A 111 -9.94 -5.21 2.62
N GLY A 112 -8.66 -5.58 2.51
CA GLY A 112 -7.52 -4.86 3.10
C GLY A 112 -6.72 -4.04 2.09
N GLY A 113 -7.15 -3.95 0.83
CA GLY A 113 -6.54 -3.10 -0.18
C GLY A 113 -5.22 -3.59 -0.78
N ALA A 114 -4.99 -4.89 -0.93
CA ALA A 114 -3.80 -5.37 -1.65
C ALA A 114 -3.77 -4.82 -3.08
N LEU A 115 -4.90 -4.84 -3.79
CA LEU A 115 -5.01 -4.33 -5.16
C LEU A 115 -5.10 -2.80 -5.18
N ILE A 116 -6.14 -2.23 -4.55
CA ILE A 116 -6.42 -0.80 -4.73
C ILE A 116 -5.45 0.10 -3.96
N VAL A 117 -4.85 -0.35 -2.86
CA VAL A 117 -3.89 0.44 -2.07
C VAL A 117 -2.44 0.12 -2.44
N HIS A 118 -2.04 -1.14 -2.28
CA HIS A 118 -0.63 -1.50 -2.32
C HIS A 118 -0.11 -1.74 -3.74
N GLU A 119 -0.78 -2.60 -4.52
CA GLU A 119 -0.46 -2.90 -5.92
C GLU A 119 -0.58 -1.63 -6.77
N PHE A 120 -1.73 -0.95 -6.73
CA PHE A 120 -1.95 0.28 -7.50
C PHE A 120 -0.92 1.36 -7.14
N GLY A 121 -0.71 1.64 -5.84
CA GLY A 121 0.26 2.63 -5.39
C GLY A 121 1.69 2.30 -5.87
N ALA A 122 2.12 1.05 -5.72
CA ALA A 122 3.45 0.61 -6.11
C ALA A 122 3.69 0.76 -7.62
N TYR A 123 2.81 0.19 -8.45
CA TYR A 123 3.03 0.20 -9.90
C TYR A 123 2.75 1.56 -10.53
N TRP A 124 1.85 2.37 -9.96
CA TRP A 124 1.72 3.77 -10.35
C TRP A 124 3.01 4.54 -10.08
N GLY A 125 3.61 4.37 -8.89
CA GLY A 125 4.88 4.99 -8.53
C GLY A 125 6.03 4.54 -9.43
N MET A 126 6.10 3.24 -9.73
CA MET A 126 7.07 2.68 -10.67
C MET A 126 6.89 3.25 -12.08
N ALA A 127 5.65 3.42 -12.55
CA ALA A 127 5.38 4.04 -13.84
C ALA A 127 5.88 5.49 -13.90
N VAL A 128 5.70 6.26 -12.82
CA VAL A 128 6.28 7.61 -12.71
C VAL A 128 7.80 7.56 -12.74
N GLY A 129 8.42 6.68 -11.95
CA GLY A 129 9.88 6.48 -11.96
C GLY A 129 10.42 6.13 -13.35
N PHE A 130 9.71 5.24 -14.05
CA PHE A 130 10.04 4.82 -15.42
C PHE A 130 9.91 5.96 -16.43
N VAL A 131 8.95 6.87 -16.27
CA VAL A 131 8.80 8.05 -17.15
C VAL A 131 9.86 9.10 -16.83
N LEU A 132 10.16 9.35 -15.55
CA LEU A 132 11.15 10.34 -15.13
C LEU A 132 12.57 9.97 -15.56
N GLN A 133 12.91 8.68 -15.50
CA GLN A 133 14.25 8.15 -15.83
C GLN A 133 15.42 8.98 -15.26
N GLU A 134 15.30 9.45 -14.02
CA GLU A 134 16.32 10.30 -13.40
C GLU A 134 17.63 9.50 -13.21
N LYS A 135 18.59 9.67 -14.11
CA LYS A 135 19.80 8.85 -14.12
C LYS A 135 20.79 9.21 -13.02
N ARG A 136 20.74 10.44 -12.47
CA ARG A 136 21.65 10.87 -11.39
C ARG A 136 21.48 10.05 -10.11
N VAL A 137 20.33 9.38 -9.95
CA VAL A 137 20.07 8.49 -8.81
C VAL A 137 21.02 7.27 -8.77
N PHE A 138 21.53 6.82 -9.93
CA PHE A 138 22.45 5.69 -9.99
C PHE A 138 23.84 6.03 -9.43
N ASP A 139 24.23 7.30 -9.48
CA ASP A 139 25.50 7.81 -8.97
C ASP A 139 25.36 8.47 -7.58
N ALA A 140 24.15 8.51 -7.03
CA ALA A 140 23.87 9.13 -5.74
C ALA A 140 24.43 8.29 -4.57
N ASP A 141 24.88 8.97 -3.52
CA ASP A 141 25.19 8.30 -2.27
C ASP A 141 23.90 7.85 -1.59
N THR A 142 23.67 6.54 -1.57
CA THR A 142 22.51 5.90 -0.94
C THR A 142 22.83 5.35 0.45
N THR A 143 23.93 5.76 1.07
CA THR A 143 24.29 5.27 2.41
C THR A 143 23.41 5.91 3.49
N PHE A 144 22.88 5.06 4.37
CA PHE A 144 22.09 5.52 5.52
C PHE A 144 23.00 5.79 6.72
N THR A 145 22.79 6.93 7.38
CA THR A 145 23.38 7.22 8.70
C THR A 145 22.61 6.48 9.80
N THR A 146 23.26 6.23 10.95
CA THR A 146 22.59 5.64 12.12
C THR A 146 21.34 6.43 12.54
N HIS A 147 21.39 7.76 12.46
CA HIS A 147 20.24 8.61 12.75
C HIS A 147 19.08 8.36 11.76
N SER A 148 19.36 8.27 10.45
CA SER A 148 18.32 7.97 9.46
C SER A 148 17.71 6.57 9.62
N ILE A 149 18.52 5.56 9.97
CA ILE A 149 18.03 4.20 10.26
C ILE A 149 17.07 4.21 11.46
N GLY A 150 17.33 5.04 12.48
CA GLY A 150 16.42 5.21 13.62
C GLY A 150 15.03 5.68 13.19
N TRP A 151 14.94 6.64 12.25
CA TRP A 151 13.65 7.11 11.72
C TRP A 151 12.94 6.07 10.85
N VAL A 152 13.68 5.26 10.09
CA VAL A 152 13.11 4.13 9.35
C VAL A 152 12.46 3.14 10.31
N TRP A 153 13.15 2.77 11.39
CA TRP A 153 12.62 1.85 12.40
C TRP A 153 11.44 2.41 13.20
N LEU A 154 11.47 3.70 13.55
CA LEU A 154 10.31 4.35 14.16
C LEU A 154 9.10 4.25 13.24
N SER A 155 9.28 4.58 11.96
CA SER A 155 8.21 4.53 10.96
C SER A 155 7.68 3.11 10.76
N ALA A 156 8.57 2.12 10.60
CA ALA A 156 8.19 0.72 10.45
C ALA A 156 7.43 0.20 11.69
N THR A 157 7.86 0.56 12.90
CA THR A 157 7.19 0.14 14.14
C THR A 157 5.80 0.77 14.25
N LEU A 158 5.66 2.06 13.95
CA LEU A 158 4.36 2.73 13.94
C LEU A 158 3.42 2.12 12.90
N LEU A 159 3.92 1.85 11.68
CA LEU A 159 3.16 1.15 10.66
C LEU A 159 2.71 -0.23 11.15
N PHE A 160 3.62 -1.03 11.72
CA PHE A 160 3.30 -2.37 12.21
C PHE A 160 2.19 -2.35 13.27
N LEU A 161 2.27 -1.42 14.22
CA LEU A 161 1.30 -1.31 15.31
C LEU A 161 -0.05 -0.76 14.85
N LEU A 162 -0.06 0.18 13.89
CA LEU A 162 -1.28 0.87 13.44
C LEU A 162 -1.95 0.20 12.24
N TRP A 163 -1.28 -0.73 11.54
CA TRP A 163 -1.86 -1.44 10.39
C TRP A 163 -3.14 -2.23 10.71
N PRO A 164 -3.26 -2.93 11.86
CA PRO A 164 -4.50 -3.57 12.25
C PRO A 164 -5.68 -2.59 12.32
N SER A 165 -5.44 -1.34 12.72
CA SER A 165 -6.47 -0.29 12.67
C SER A 165 -6.79 0.15 11.25
N PHE A 166 -5.79 0.25 10.38
CA PHE A 166 -5.98 0.57 8.96
C PHE A 166 -6.91 -0.42 8.26
N VAL A 167 -6.69 -1.73 8.45
CA VAL A 167 -7.56 -2.76 7.83
C VAL A 167 -8.96 -2.82 8.43
N CYS A 168 -9.20 -2.17 9.58
CA CYS A 168 -10.52 -2.06 10.19
C CYS A 168 -11.30 -0.82 9.79
N VAL A 169 -10.72 0.11 9.02
CA VAL A 169 -11.35 1.42 8.81
C VAL A 169 -12.75 1.32 8.17
N ALA A 170 -12.99 0.27 7.37
CA ALA A 170 -14.26 -0.01 6.73
C ALA A 170 -15.14 -1.05 7.46
N TYR A 171 -14.72 -1.56 8.63
CA TYR A 171 -15.39 -2.68 9.31
C TYR A 171 -15.64 -2.38 10.79
N SER A 172 -16.61 -3.08 11.38
CA SER A 172 -16.93 -2.94 12.81
C SER A 172 -17.21 -4.30 13.47
N GLY A 173 -17.27 -4.31 14.80
CA GLY A 173 -17.60 -5.50 15.59
C GLY A 173 -16.70 -6.70 15.29
N LEU A 174 -17.31 -7.85 15.00
CA LEU A 174 -16.60 -9.12 14.79
C LEU A 174 -15.73 -9.12 13.53
N GLU A 175 -16.15 -8.43 12.47
CA GLU A 175 -15.38 -8.35 11.22
C GLU A 175 -14.07 -7.60 11.44
N CYS A 176 -14.13 -6.46 12.12
CA CYS A 176 -12.90 -5.74 12.50
C CYS A 176 -11.98 -6.62 13.36
N MET A 177 -12.51 -7.32 14.36
CA MET A 177 -11.68 -8.22 15.19
C MET A 177 -11.01 -9.35 14.38
N LYS A 178 -11.72 -9.92 13.39
CA LYS A 178 -11.15 -10.94 12.49
C LYS A 178 -10.06 -10.35 11.60
N ALA A 179 -10.33 -9.21 10.94
CA ALA A 179 -9.37 -8.52 10.09
C ALA A 179 -8.10 -8.14 10.85
N MET A 180 -8.24 -7.57 12.06
CA MET A 180 -7.10 -7.26 12.93
C MET A 180 -6.27 -8.50 13.26
N ALA A 181 -6.93 -9.60 13.62
CA ALA A 181 -6.24 -10.82 14.00
C ALA A 181 -5.46 -11.43 12.84
N VAL A 182 -6.06 -11.48 11.64
CA VAL A 182 -5.40 -12.01 10.43
C VAL A 182 -4.22 -11.11 10.03
N CYS A 183 -4.44 -9.80 9.97
CA CYS A 183 -3.41 -8.80 9.65
C CYS A 183 -2.23 -8.89 10.62
N PHE A 184 -2.50 -8.83 11.94
CA PHE A 184 -1.45 -8.86 12.95
C PHE A 184 -0.65 -10.16 12.93
N PHE A 185 -1.31 -11.32 12.83
CA PHE A 185 -0.60 -12.60 12.73
C PHE A 185 0.19 -12.72 11.42
N GLY A 186 -0.32 -12.16 10.31
CA GLY A 186 0.44 -12.00 9.07
C GLY A 186 1.72 -11.20 9.27
N GLY A 187 1.63 -10.03 9.91
CA GLY A 187 2.79 -9.22 10.28
C GLY A 187 3.81 -9.98 11.14
N VAL A 188 3.34 -10.75 12.14
CA VAL A 188 4.24 -11.57 12.97
C VAL A 188 4.96 -12.64 12.12
N GLY A 189 4.23 -13.31 11.23
CA GLY A 189 4.81 -14.29 10.30
C GLY A 189 5.89 -13.68 9.41
N SER A 190 5.63 -12.51 8.84
CA SER A 190 6.63 -11.80 8.02
C SER A 190 7.81 -11.29 8.83
N ALA A 191 7.61 -10.79 10.05
CA ALA A 191 8.71 -10.34 10.89
C ALA A 191 9.71 -11.46 11.21
N ILE A 192 9.20 -12.65 11.58
CA ILE A 192 10.05 -13.81 11.86
C ILE A 192 10.80 -14.26 10.60
N THR A 193 10.07 -14.46 9.51
CA THR A 193 10.66 -15.02 8.29
C THR A 193 11.53 -14.03 7.53
N ALA A 194 11.23 -12.73 7.57
CA ALA A 194 12.10 -11.70 7.02
C ALA A 194 13.46 -11.69 7.73
N PHE A 195 13.46 -11.75 9.07
CA PHE A 195 14.71 -11.83 9.83
C PHE A 195 15.53 -13.08 9.47
N LEU A 196 14.90 -14.26 9.49
CA LEU A 196 15.58 -15.52 9.22
C LEU A 196 16.11 -15.59 7.78
N THR A 197 15.31 -15.15 6.81
CA THR A 197 15.69 -15.15 5.38
C THR A 197 16.82 -14.17 5.12
N GLU A 198 16.73 -12.95 5.67
CA GLU A 198 17.76 -11.93 5.51
C GLU A 198 19.07 -12.35 6.20
N PHE A 199 18.99 -12.92 7.40
CA PHE A 199 20.12 -13.53 8.09
C PHE A 199 20.80 -14.60 7.23
N LEU A 200 20.02 -15.52 6.65
CA LEU A 200 20.54 -16.58 5.80
C LEU A 200 21.21 -16.01 4.54
N VAL A 201 20.51 -15.14 3.80
CA VAL A 201 21.00 -14.55 2.54
C VAL A 201 22.28 -13.75 2.76
N LYS A 202 22.39 -12.99 3.85
CA LYS A 202 23.61 -12.21 4.15
C LYS A 202 24.72 -13.09 4.70
N SER A 203 24.43 -14.06 5.57
CA SER A 203 25.43 -14.99 6.11
C SER A 203 26.11 -15.81 5.01
N LEU A 204 25.34 -16.30 4.03
CA LEU A 204 25.88 -17.00 2.85
C LEU A 204 26.83 -16.13 2.01
N LYS A 205 26.73 -14.80 2.13
CA LYS A 205 27.58 -13.82 1.45
C LYS A 205 28.68 -13.23 2.38
N GLY A 206 28.82 -13.74 3.61
CA GLY A 206 29.74 -13.20 4.62
C GLY A 206 29.40 -11.77 5.06
N LYS A 207 28.13 -11.36 4.94
CA LYS A 207 27.64 -10.01 5.26
C LYS A 207 26.76 -10.03 6.51
N LYS A 208 26.65 -8.86 7.15
CA LYS A 208 25.66 -8.63 8.22
C LYS A 208 24.27 -8.39 7.62
N ILE A 209 23.24 -8.60 8.44
CA ILE A 209 21.84 -8.26 8.13
C ILE A 209 21.76 -6.79 7.70
N ASP A 210 21.02 -6.51 6.63
CA ASP A 210 20.66 -5.16 6.27
C ASP A 210 19.45 -4.71 7.09
N SER A 211 19.69 -3.77 7.99
CA SER A 211 18.68 -3.27 8.95
C SER A 211 17.50 -2.60 8.25
N VAL A 212 17.73 -1.93 7.11
CA VAL A 212 16.67 -1.23 6.37
C VAL A 212 15.81 -2.23 5.61
N VAL A 213 16.44 -3.21 4.94
CA VAL A 213 15.71 -4.30 4.27
C VAL A 213 14.85 -5.06 5.26
N PHE A 214 15.38 -5.38 6.45
CA PHE A 214 14.60 -6.05 7.48
C PHE A 214 13.41 -5.19 7.97
N ALA A 215 13.61 -3.89 8.20
CA ALA A 215 12.56 -2.96 8.63
C ALA A 215 11.40 -2.87 7.62
N TYR A 216 11.68 -2.99 6.31
CA TYR A 216 10.64 -3.03 5.29
C TYR A 216 9.98 -4.41 5.20
N CYS A 217 10.78 -5.47 5.13
CA CYS A 217 10.26 -6.83 4.93
C CYS A 217 9.45 -7.35 6.12
N CYS A 218 9.68 -6.86 7.34
CA CYS A 218 8.88 -7.25 8.49
C CYS A 218 7.41 -6.82 8.38
N LEU A 219 7.12 -5.80 7.55
CA LEU A 219 5.77 -5.33 7.21
C LEU A 219 5.12 -6.18 6.10
N GLY A 220 5.86 -7.09 5.46
CA GLY A 220 5.43 -7.81 4.27
C GLY A 220 4.12 -8.57 4.43
N GLY A 221 3.87 -9.17 5.60
CA GLY A 221 2.66 -9.92 5.90
C GLY A 221 1.44 -9.05 6.20
N LEU A 222 1.64 -7.77 6.54
CA LEU A 222 0.54 -6.81 6.70
C LEU A 222 -0.05 -6.48 5.33
N VAL A 223 0.81 -6.29 4.31
CA VAL A 223 0.39 -6.21 2.89
C VAL A 223 -0.09 -7.56 2.38
N GLY A 224 0.67 -8.61 2.68
CA GLY A 224 0.46 -9.95 2.13
C GLY A 224 -0.82 -10.63 2.55
N THR A 225 -1.48 -10.16 3.60
CA THR A 225 -2.77 -10.69 4.06
C THR A 225 -3.97 -9.84 3.67
N SER A 226 -3.77 -8.68 3.03
CA SER A 226 -4.80 -7.67 2.78
C SER A 226 -6.04 -8.21 2.05
N SER A 227 -5.90 -9.06 1.05
CA SER A 227 -7.05 -9.64 0.33
C SER A 227 -7.65 -10.83 1.08
N SER A 228 -6.87 -11.48 1.94
CA SER A 228 -7.25 -12.73 2.64
C SER A 228 -7.94 -12.53 3.99
N LEU A 229 -8.17 -11.28 4.43
CA LEU A 229 -8.63 -10.93 5.79
C LEU A 229 -9.86 -11.72 6.27
N PHE A 230 -10.78 -12.06 5.35
CA PHE A 230 -11.99 -12.82 5.64
C PHE A 230 -12.02 -14.22 5.02
N VAL A 231 -10.95 -14.60 4.32
CA VAL A 231 -10.79 -15.92 3.69
C VAL A 231 -10.12 -16.90 4.65
N VAL A 232 -9.22 -16.40 5.51
CA VAL A 232 -8.45 -17.24 6.43
C VAL A 232 -8.67 -16.86 7.89
N GLY A 233 -8.37 -17.81 8.80
CA GLY A 233 -8.18 -17.50 10.22
C GLY A 233 -6.77 -16.99 10.52
N LYS A 234 -6.52 -16.58 11.77
CA LYS A 234 -5.23 -16.03 12.23
C LYS A 234 -3.99 -16.87 11.87
N TRP A 235 -4.11 -18.19 11.89
CA TRP A 235 -3.00 -19.09 11.53
C TRP A 235 -2.77 -19.18 10.02
N GLY A 236 -3.82 -19.05 9.21
CA GLY A 236 -3.67 -18.87 7.76
C GLY A 236 -3.03 -17.51 7.45
N GLY A 237 -3.44 -16.45 8.15
CA GLY A 237 -2.78 -15.15 8.10
C GLY A 237 -1.28 -15.24 8.41
N PHE A 238 -0.91 -15.92 9.50
CA PHE A 238 0.49 -16.19 9.84
C PHE A 238 1.25 -16.91 8.72
N ALA A 239 0.67 -17.95 8.13
CA ALA A 239 1.30 -18.72 7.05
C ALA A 239 1.52 -17.87 5.79
N ILE A 240 0.52 -17.08 5.38
CA ILE A 240 0.63 -16.12 4.27
C ILE A 240 1.70 -15.07 4.58
N GLY A 241 1.72 -14.55 5.81
CA GLY A 241 2.73 -13.62 6.29
C GLY A 241 4.16 -14.16 6.20
N CYS A 242 4.36 -15.42 6.58
CA CYS A 242 5.64 -16.11 6.41
C CYS A 242 6.10 -16.12 4.95
N ILE A 243 5.19 -16.43 4.01
CA ILE A 243 5.50 -16.44 2.58
C ILE A 243 5.84 -15.02 2.11
N ALA A 244 5.04 -14.02 2.48
CA ALA A 244 5.27 -12.63 2.11
C ALA A 244 6.62 -12.09 2.61
N GLY A 245 7.00 -12.40 3.86
CA GLY A 245 8.30 -12.02 4.43
C GLY A 245 9.48 -12.61 3.66
N ILE A 246 9.40 -13.90 3.28
CA ILE A 246 10.42 -14.57 2.44
C ILE A 246 10.48 -13.90 1.07
N CYS A 247 9.34 -13.78 0.38
CA CYS A 247 9.27 -13.20 -0.96
C CYS A 247 9.81 -11.77 -1.01
N SER A 248 9.48 -10.94 -0.02
CA SER A 248 9.95 -9.55 0.06
C SER A 248 11.48 -9.48 0.20
N VAL A 249 12.07 -10.25 1.13
CA VAL A 249 13.54 -10.28 1.32
C VAL A 249 14.26 -10.78 0.06
N LEU A 250 13.74 -11.83 -0.58
CA LEU A 250 14.30 -12.33 -1.83
C LEU A 250 14.20 -11.27 -2.93
N SER A 251 13.09 -10.51 -2.97
CA SER A 251 12.92 -9.45 -3.95
C SER A 251 13.96 -8.34 -3.77
N PHE A 252 14.16 -7.83 -2.55
CA PHE A 252 15.20 -6.83 -2.25
C PHE A 252 16.61 -7.32 -2.62
N ASN A 253 16.92 -8.58 -2.33
CA ASN A 253 18.28 -9.09 -2.50
C ASN A 253 18.61 -9.58 -3.92
N PHE A 254 17.60 -9.97 -4.72
CA PHE A 254 17.81 -10.64 -5.99
C PHE A 254 17.00 -10.07 -7.17
N ILE A 255 15.83 -9.45 -6.94
CA ILE A 255 14.93 -9.02 -8.01
C ILE A 255 15.05 -7.52 -8.30
N GLN A 256 15.18 -6.69 -7.25
CA GLN A 256 15.18 -5.23 -7.39
C GLN A 256 16.23 -4.75 -8.41
N LYS A 257 17.51 -5.09 -8.22
CA LYS A 257 18.57 -4.61 -9.12
C LYS A 257 18.39 -5.04 -10.58
N PRO A 258 18.03 -6.30 -10.90
CA PRO A 258 17.66 -6.68 -12.26
C PRO A 258 16.52 -5.86 -12.85
N ILE A 259 15.44 -5.62 -12.09
CA ILE A 259 14.30 -4.80 -12.53
C ILE A 259 14.74 -3.37 -12.81
N GLU A 260 15.48 -2.75 -11.89
CA GLU A 260 15.98 -1.37 -12.04
C GLU A 260 16.89 -1.22 -13.27
N LYS A 261 17.75 -2.21 -13.51
CA LYS A 261 18.61 -2.25 -14.70
C LYS A 261 17.79 -2.43 -15.99
N PHE A 262 16.77 -3.27 -15.95
CA PHE A 262 15.93 -3.55 -17.12
C PHE A 262 15.08 -2.34 -17.51
N PHE A 263 14.42 -1.70 -16.55
CA PHE A 263 13.57 -0.53 -16.80
C PHE A 263 14.34 0.80 -16.85
N GLY A 264 15.58 0.83 -16.36
CA GLY A 264 16.45 2.01 -16.41
C GLY A 264 16.07 3.11 -15.40
N PHE A 265 15.42 2.76 -14.29
CA PHE A 265 15.16 3.67 -13.16
C PHE A 265 15.39 2.93 -11.83
N VAL A 266 15.60 3.66 -10.74
CA VAL A 266 15.77 3.10 -9.39
C VAL A 266 14.47 3.23 -8.61
N ASP A 267 14.05 2.15 -7.94
CA ASP A 267 12.99 2.19 -6.95
C ASP A 267 13.61 2.57 -5.60
N VAL A 268 13.54 3.87 -5.26
CA VAL A 268 14.34 4.49 -4.20
C VAL A 268 14.16 3.80 -2.84
N MET A 269 12.93 3.41 -2.49
CA MET A 269 12.64 2.74 -1.22
C MET A 269 12.43 1.22 -1.37
N GLY A 270 12.51 0.67 -2.59
CA GLY A 270 12.16 -0.73 -2.85
C GLY A 270 10.68 -1.01 -2.64
N VAL A 271 9.82 -0.06 -3.02
CA VAL A 271 8.35 -0.13 -2.93
C VAL A 271 7.82 -1.39 -3.64
N HIS A 272 8.40 -1.76 -4.78
CA HIS A 272 8.02 -2.98 -5.48
C HIS A 272 8.18 -4.22 -4.60
N ASN A 273 9.24 -4.31 -3.81
CA ASN A 273 9.54 -5.50 -3.01
C ASN A 273 8.60 -5.67 -1.81
N LEU A 274 8.14 -4.56 -1.21
CA LEU A 274 7.21 -4.60 -0.09
C LEU A 274 5.76 -4.57 -0.59
N HIS A 275 5.37 -3.53 -1.32
CA HIS A 275 3.98 -3.33 -1.71
C HIS A 275 3.60 -4.10 -2.97
N GLY A 276 4.47 -4.18 -3.98
CA GLY A 276 4.16 -4.95 -5.20
C GLY A 276 4.16 -6.46 -4.96
N ILE A 277 5.30 -7.03 -4.58
CA ILE A 277 5.47 -8.48 -4.40
C ILE A 277 4.56 -9.05 -3.32
N CYS A 278 4.40 -8.39 -2.17
CA CYS A 278 3.50 -8.91 -1.14
C CYS A 278 2.03 -8.79 -1.54
N SER A 279 1.64 -7.81 -2.36
CA SER A 279 0.27 -7.75 -2.90
C SER A 279 -0.01 -8.89 -3.87
N TRP A 280 0.97 -9.27 -4.69
CA TRP A 280 0.87 -10.51 -5.47
C TRP A 280 0.68 -11.74 -4.60
N VAL A 281 1.45 -11.87 -3.50
CA VAL A 281 1.26 -12.98 -2.53
C VAL A 281 -0.16 -12.96 -1.98
N SER A 282 -0.69 -11.79 -1.62
CA SER A 282 -2.05 -11.61 -1.11
C SER A 282 -3.11 -12.07 -2.12
N MET A 283 -3.09 -11.51 -3.33
CA MET A 283 -4.11 -11.80 -4.34
C MET A 283 -4.06 -13.26 -4.80
N ILE A 284 -2.86 -13.81 -5.02
CA ILE A 284 -2.69 -15.22 -5.40
C ILE A 284 -3.19 -16.14 -4.29
N SER A 285 -2.96 -15.81 -3.02
CA SER A 285 -3.45 -16.61 -1.90
C SER A 285 -4.98 -16.75 -1.93
N VAL A 286 -5.69 -15.66 -2.20
CA VAL A 286 -7.16 -15.65 -2.29
C VAL A 286 -7.64 -16.47 -3.49
N VAL A 287 -7.02 -16.31 -4.67
CA VAL A 287 -7.37 -17.11 -5.85
C VAL A 287 -7.22 -18.61 -5.57
N ILE A 288 -6.12 -19.03 -4.94
CA ILE A 288 -5.89 -20.44 -4.61
C ILE A 288 -6.92 -20.96 -3.61
N LEU A 289 -7.17 -20.21 -2.54
CA LEU A 289 -8.04 -20.63 -1.45
C LEU A 289 -9.52 -20.69 -1.88
N LEU A 290 -10.01 -19.67 -2.60
CA LEU A 290 -11.38 -19.66 -3.10
C LEU A 290 -11.61 -20.72 -4.18
N ALA A 291 -10.63 -20.99 -5.03
CA ALA A 291 -10.71 -22.08 -6.01
C ALA A 291 -10.77 -23.46 -5.32
N ALA A 292 -10.06 -23.64 -4.21
CA ALA A 292 -10.10 -24.87 -3.41
C ALA A 292 -11.46 -25.08 -2.73
N ASP A 293 -12.10 -23.98 -2.28
CA ASP A 293 -13.43 -23.99 -1.67
C ASP A 293 -14.58 -24.12 -2.68
N GLY A 294 -14.29 -24.18 -3.98
CA GLY A 294 -15.27 -24.34 -5.06
C GLY A 294 -16.00 -23.05 -5.45
N TYR A 295 -15.51 -21.88 -5.03
CA TYR A 295 -16.08 -20.59 -5.39
C TYR A 295 -15.95 -20.37 -6.91
N GLY A 296 -17.06 -20.09 -7.61
CA GLY A 296 -17.10 -19.91 -9.06
C GLY A 296 -17.40 -21.18 -9.89
N LYS A 297 -17.72 -22.30 -9.23
CA LYS A 297 -18.45 -23.43 -9.83
C LYS A 297 -19.93 -23.33 -9.50
#